data_AF-A0A7S2EK67-F1
#
_entry.id   AF-A0A7S2EK67-F1
#
_cell.length_a   1.000
_cell.length_b   1.000
_cell.length_c   1.000
_cell.angle_alpha   90.00
_cell.angle_beta   90.00
_cell.angle_gamma   90.00
#
_symmetry.space_group_name_H-M   'P 1'
#
loop_
_entity.id
_entity.type
_entity.pdbx_description
1 polymer ?
#
loop_
_entity_poly.entity_id
_entity_poly.type
_entity_poly.pdbx_seq_one_letter_code
_entity_poly.pdbx_strand_id
1 'polypeptide(L)'
;GGGGCGEGGGDGKASSEPFVGLTDEFVQHRLPVPALCWVRLIIFGVLSFFLGSAWSLFRSYPLSTTAAVLLSYSVLRVRSRRARRALIRTEASRLRELAYDRLIECDDGDGYASLHLRDQLTRELHPDSPRERKFLCESVWPVVVAEMRRDNRVRR
;
A
#
# COMPACT_ATOMS: atom_id res chain seq x y z
N GLY A 1 -64.73 56.39 55.91
CA GLY A 1 -64.36 56.38 54.48
C GLY A 1 -63.00 55.74 54.35
N GLY A 2 -62.88 54.79 53.41
CA GLY A 2 -61.65 54.07 53.02
C GLY A 2 -61.29 52.91 53.97
N GLY A 3 -61.46 51.63 53.66
CA GLY A 3 -61.66 50.95 52.38
C GLY A 3 -60.32 50.61 51.73
N GLY A 4 -59.82 49.38 51.95
CA GLY A 4 -58.58 48.89 51.34
C GLY A 4 -58.26 47.45 51.72
N CYS A 5 -58.96 46.50 51.09
CA CYS A 5 -58.68 45.06 51.11
C CYS A 5 -57.49 44.72 50.21
N GLY A 6 -56.82 43.60 50.47
CA GLY A 6 -56.02 42.93 49.43
C GLY A 6 -54.90 42.01 49.94
N GLU A 7 -55.24 40.93 50.62
CA GLU A 7 -54.39 39.73 50.66
C GLU A 7 -54.39 39.08 49.26
N GLY A 8 -53.20 38.84 48.72
CA GLY A 8 -52.99 38.15 47.46
C GLY A 8 -51.82 37.20 47.58
N GLY A 9 -52.11 35.97 47.99
CA GLY A 9 -51.20 34.83 47.90
C GLY A 9 -50.89 34.51 46.44
N GLY A 10 -49.62 34.35 46.14
CA GLY A 10 -49.12 33.88 44.86
C GLY A 10 -48.03 32.85 45.12
N ASP A 11 -48.44 31.59 45.30
CA ASP A 11 -47.56 30.42 45.24
C ASP A 11 -46.99 30.29 43.82
N GLY A 12 -45.90 31.01 43.57
CA GLY A 12 -45.08 30.84 42.39
C GLY A 12 -44.26 29.56 42.51
N LYS A 13 -44.87 28.42 42.15
CA LYS A 13 -44.11 27.24 41.70
C LYS A 13 -43.34 27.63 40.45
N ALA A 14 -42.15 28.21 40.62
CA ALA A 14 -41.16 28.28 39.56
C ALA A 14 -40.67 26.85 39.33
N SER A 15 -41.19 26.25 38.28
CA SER A 15 -40.64 25.06 37.63
C SER A 15 -39.14 25.21 37.49
N SER A 16 -38.38 24.43 38.25
CA SER A 16 -36.96 24.20 38.05
C SER A 16 -36.78 23.46 36.73
N GLU A 17 -36.86 24.18 35.62
CA GLU A 17 -36.30 23.69 34.37
C GLU A 17 -34.80 23.55 34.59
N PRO A 18 -34.20 22.37 34.32
CA PRO A 18 -32.76 22.24 34.34
C PRO A 18 -32.20 23.09 33.20
N PHE A 19 -31.89 24.35 33.51
CA PHE A 19 -31.07 25.20 32.67
C PHE A 19 -29.68 24.57 32.64
N VAL A 20 -29.47 23.67 31.66
CA VAL A 20 -28.14 23.21 31.25
C VAL A 20 -27.48 24.39 30.56
N GLY A 21 -27.12 25.39 31.36
CA GLY A 21 -26.29 26.49 30.94
C GLY A 21 -24.89 25.95 30.69
N LEU A 22 -24.42 26.03 29.45
CA LEU A 22 -22.99 26.18 29.21
C LEU A 22 -22.58 27.53 29.81
N THR A 23 -22.47 27.59 31.15
CA THR A 23 -21.96 28.75 31.85
C THR A 23 -20.49 28.94 31.47
N ASP A 24 -20.08 30.19 31.29
CA ASP A 24 -18.72 30.56 30.86
C ASP A 24 -17.64 30.07 31.84
N GLU A 25 -18.03 29.79 33.10
CA GLU A 25 -17.19 29.12 34.10
C GLU A 25 -16.81 27.68 33.72
N PHE A 26 -17.66 26.95 33.00
CA PHE A 26 -17.34 25.60 32.50
C PHE A 26 -16.40 25.61 31.29
N VAL A 27 -16.27 26.74 30.59
CA VAL A 27 -15.36 26.92 29.44
C VAL A 27 -13.90 27.06 29.92
N GLN A 28 -13.66 27.37 31.19
CA GLN A 28 -12.32 27.51 31.75
C GLN A 28 -11.56 26.19 31.92
N HIS A 29 -12.24 25.04 31.87
CA HIS A 29 -11.59 23.75 31.78
C HIS A 29 -11.28 23.40 30.32
N ARG A 30 -10.24 24.05 29.78
CA ARG A 30 -9.60 23.60 28.54
C ARG A 30 -9.07 22.18 28.75
N LEU A 31 -9.83 21.19 28.31
CA LEU A 31 -9.35 19.82 28.15
C LEU A 31 -8.05 19.90 27.34
N PRO A 32 -6.90 19.41 27.87
CA PRO A 32 -5.65 19.44 27.14
C PRO A 32 -5.76 18.46 25.98
N VAL A 33 -6.20 18.98 24.83
CA VAL A 33 -6.35 18.18 23.63
C VAL A 33 -4.94 17.73 23.24
N PRO A 34 -4.66 16.41 23.21
CA PRO A 34 -3.34 15.92 22.87
C PRO A 34 -2.96 16.40 21.46
N ALA A 35 -1.71 16.81 21.27
CA ALA A 35 -1.22 17.34 19.99
C ALA A 35 -1.49 16.41 18.80
N LEU A 36 -1.54 15.09 19.05
CA LEU A 36 -1.92 14.07 18.06
C LEU A 36 -3.32 14.28 17.47
N CYS A 37 -4.27 14.81 18.25
CA CYS A 37 -5.62 15.10 17.79
C CYS A 37 -5.62 16.26 16.79
N TRP A 38 -4.86 17.33 17.09
CA TRP A 38 -4.69 18.46 16.18
C TRP A 38 -4.05 18.04 14.86
N VAL A 39 -3.01 17.20 14.92
CA VAL A 39 -2.37 16.66 13.71
C VAL A 39 -3.38 15.87 12.86
N ARG A 40 -4.21 15.01 13.47
CA ARG A 40 -5.24 14.27 12.74
C ARG A 40 -6.29 15.18 12.10
N LEU A 41 -6.75 16.20 12.81
CA LEU A 41 -7.71 17.18 12.27
C LEU A 41 -7.11 17.95 11.08
N ILE A 42 -5.85 18.37 11.19
CA ILE A 42 -5.14 19.04 10.09
C ILE A 42 -5.00 18.10 8.89
N ILE A 43 -4.57 16.85 9.10
CA ILE A 43 -4.45 15.86 8.02
C ILE A 43 -5.81 15.64 7.33
N PHE A 44 -6.88 15.49 8.11
CA PHE A 44 -8.22 15.27 7.56
C PHE A 44 -8.73 16.49 6.77
N GLY A 45 -8.50 17.70 7.27
CA GLY A 45 -8.87 18.94 6.59
C GLY A 45 -8.13 19.11 5.26
N VAL A 46 -6.81 18.88 5.28
CA VAL A 46 -5.96 18.92 4.08
C VAL A 46 -6.41 17.87 3.06
N LEU A 47 -6.63 16.63 3.50
CA LEU A 47 -7.08 15.55 2.62
C LEU A 47 -8.44 15.86 1.98
N SER A 48 -9.40 16.37 2.78
CA SER A 48 -10.72 16.74 2.31
C SER A 48 -10.67 17.89 1.29
N PHE A 49 -9.79 18.87 1.52
CA PHE A 49 -9.57 19.97 0.58
C PHE A 49 -9.02 19.47 -0.78
N PHE A 50 -8.03 18.57 -0.76
CA PHE A 50 -7.48 17.99 -1.97
C PHE A 50 -8.51 17.12 -2.71
N LEU A 51 -9.29 16.31 -1.99
CA LEU A 51 -10.35 15.49 -2.57
C LEU A 51 -11.45 16.35 -3.20
N GLY A 52 -11.88 17.41 -2.51
CA GLY A 52 -12.87 18.35 -3.04
C GLY A 52 -12.37 19.08 -4.29
N SER A 53 -11.12 19.53 -4.27
CA SER A 53 -10.48 20.18 -5.42
C SER A 53 -10.34 19.21 -6.60
N ALA A 54 -9.89 17.98 -6.35
CA ALA A 54 -9.78 16.94 -7.36
C ALA A 54 -11.15 16.56 -7.95
N TRP A 55 -12.19 16.47 -7.11
CA TRP A 55 -13.56 16.20 -7.54
C TRP A 55 -14.13 17.33 -8.41
N SER A 56 -13.85 18.58 -8.05
CA SER A 56 -14.23 19.76 -8.85
C SER A 56 -13.56 19.76 -10.23
N LEU A 57 -12.26 19.44 -10.28
CA LEU A 57 -11.50 19.30 -11.53
C LEU A 57 -12.02 18.15 -12.39
N PHE A 58 -12.35 17.02 -11.77
CA PHE A 58 -12.93 15.87 -12.46
C PHE A 58 -14.30 16.20 -13.07
N ARG A 59 -15.13 16.96 -12.36
CA ARG A 59 -16.44 17.39 -12.86
C ARG A 59 -16.31 18.41 -13.99
N SER A 60 -15.36 19.33 -13.90
CA SER A 60 -15.13 20.36 -14.91
C SER A 60 -14.51 19.79 -16.20
N TYR A 61 -13.63 18.79 -16.08
CA TYR A 61 -12.90 18.23 -17.22
C TYR A 61 -12.80 16.69 -17.15
N PRO A 62 -13.90 15.96 -17.36
CA PRO A 62 -13.92 14.50 -17.18
C PRO A 62 -13.03 13.77 -18.19
N LEU A 63 -12.93 14.26 -19.44
CA LEU A 63 -12.14 13.60 -20.49
C LEU A 63 -10.62 13.77 -20.29
N SER A 64 -10.16 14.97 -19.98
CA SER A 64 -8.71 15.21 -19.81
C SER A 64 -8.18 14.59 -18.53
N THR A 65 -8.96 14.64 -17.44
CA THR A 65 -8.59 14.03 -16.15
C THR A 65 -8.52 12.51 -16.25
N THR A 66 -9.50 11.86 -16.88
CA THR A 66 -9.45 10.40 -17.11
C THR A 66 -8.28 10.01 -18.00
N ALA A 67 -8.02 10.74 -19.09
CA ALA A 67 -6.85 10.50 -19.94
C ALA A 67 -5.53 10.64 -19.17
N ALA A 68 -5.37 11.68 -18.36
CA ALA A 68 -4.18 11.89 -17.54
C ALA A 68 -3.99 10.77 -16.49
N VAL A 69 -5.07 10.31 -15.85
CA VAL A 69 -5.04 9.19 -14.90
C VAL A 69 -4.65 7.89 -15.60
N LEU A 70 -5.22 7.60 -16.78
CA LEU A 70 -4.86 6.40 -17.54
C LEU A 70 -3.41 6.43 -18.01
N LEU A 71 -2.94 7.58 -18.51
CA LEU A 71 -1.56 7.76 -18.92
C LEU A 71 -0.60 7.58 -17.75
N SER A 72 -0.83 8.27 -16.62
CA SER A 72 -0.01 8.13 -15.42
C SER A 72 0.00 6.68 -14.89
N TYR A 73 -1.16 6.03 -14.81
CA TYR A 73 -1.27 4.62 -14.44
C TYR A 73 -0.48 3.72 -15.40
N SER A 74 -0.59 3.95 -16.71
CA SER A 74 0.15 3.17 -17.72
C SER A 74 1.67 3.34 -17.58
N VAL A 75 2.15 4.56 -17.32
CA VAL A 75 3.58 4.84 -17.11
C VAL A 75 4.07 4.14 -15.84
N LEU A 76 3.34 4.23 -14.73
CA LEU A 76 3.68 3.53 -13.49
C LEU A 76 3.67 2.01 -13.67
N ARG A 77 2.72 1.47 -14.42
CA ARG A 77 2.64 0.05 -14.78
C ARG A 77 3.83 -0.39 -15.65
N VAL A 78 4.26 0.44 -16.60
CA VAL A 78 5.44 0.15 -17.41
C VAL A 78 6.72 0.23 -16.57
N ARG A 79 6.85 1.24 -15.71
CA ARG A 79 8.01 1.39 -14.80
C ARG A 79 8.12 0.21 -13.85
N SER A 80 7.04 -0.17 -13.17
CA SER A 80 7.01 -1.35 -12.28
C SER A 80 7.31 -2.64 -13.03
N ARG A 81 6.78 -2.81 -14.24
CA ARG A 81 7.13 -3.96 -15.11
C ARG A 81 8.61 -3.96 -15.49
N ARG A 82 9.19 -2.81 -15.83
CA ARG A 82 10.62 -2.69 -16.15
C ARG A 82 11.50 -3.01 -14.94
N ALA A 83 11.16 -2.52 -13.76
CA ALA A 83 11.87 -2.84 -12.51
C ALA A 83 11.82 -4.34 -12.21
N ARG A 84 10.64 -4.97 -12.33
CA ARG A 84 10.50 -6.43 -12.15
C ARG A 84 11.31 -7.22 -13.18
N ARG A 85 11.33 -6.78 -14.44
CA ARG A 85 12.14 -7.41 -15.49
C ARG A 85 13.64 -7.25 -15.24
N ALA A 86 14.09 -6.12 -14.72
CA ALA A 86 15.49 -5.92 -14.36
C ALA A 86 15.92 -6.90 -13.28
N LEU A 87 15.11 -7.05 -12.22
CA LEU A 87 15.37 -8.02 -11.15
C LEU A 87 15.38 -9.46 -11.65
N ILE A 88 14.46 -9.84 -12.55
CA ILE A 88 14.45 -11.19 -13.14
C ILE A 88 15.73 -11.43 -13.95
N ARG A 89 16.22 -10.43 -14.70
CA ARG A 89 17.45 -10.57 -15.51
C ARG A 89 18.70 -10.75 -14.66
N THR A 90 18.83 -9.98 -13.58
CA THR A 90 20.00 -10.09 -12.68
C THR A 90 20.03 -11.44 -11.98
N GLU A 91 18.88 -11.94 -11.54
CA GLU A 91 18.80 -13.28 -10.96
C GLU A 91 18.98 -14.38 -12.01
N ALA A 92 18.45 -14.20 -13.23
CA ALA A 92 18.63 -15.15 -14.31
C ALA A 92 20.11 -15.30 -14.70
N SER A 93 20.87 -14.21 -14.81
CA SER A 93 22.30 -14.28 -15.14
C SER A 93 23.09 -15.07 -14.09
N ARG A 94 22.78 -14.85 -12.81
CA ARG A 94 23.42 -15.56 -11.68
C ARG A 94 23.05 -17.04 -11.67
N LEU A 95 21.77 -17.38 -11.81
CA LEU A 95 21.31 -18.77 -11.86
C LEU A 95 21.86 -19.52 -13.07
N ARG A 96 22.01 -18.84 -14.21
CA ARG A 96 22.59 -19.39 -15.42
C ARG A 96 24.05 -19.79 -15.22
N GLU A 97 24.84 -18.92 -14.59
CA GLU A 97 26.25 -19.20 -14.27
C GLU A 97 26.36 -20.42 -13.35
N LEU A 98 25.60 -20.46 -12.26
CA LEU A 98 25.56 -21.62 -11.37
C LEU A 98 25.10 -22.89 -12.07
N ALA A 99 24.11 -22.80 -12.96
CA ALA A 99 23.66 -23.94 -13.75
C ALA A 99 24.77 -24.48 -14.67
N TYR A 100 25.55 -23.59 -15.29
CA TYR A 100 26.69 -23.99 -16.11
C TYR A 100 27.81 -24.62 -15.30
N ASP A 101 28.14 -24.07 -14.13
CA ASP A 101 29.17 -24.63 -13.26
C ASP A 101 28.82 -26.07 -12.87
N ARG A 102 27.54 -26.32 -12.49
CA ARG A 102 27.06 -27.68 -12.19
C ARG A 102 27.03 -28.61 -13.40
N LEU A 103 26.80 -28.08 -14.61
CA LEU A 103 26.84 -28.87 -15.84
C LEU A 103 28.26 -29.27 -16.22
N ILE A 104 29.26 -28.45 -15.91
CA ILE A 104 30.69 -28.73 -16.15
C ILE A 104 31.22 -29.75 -15.14
N GLU A 105 30.72 -29.71 -13.90
CA GLU A 105 31.09 -30.67 -12.85
C GLU A 105 30.57 -32.10 -13.09
N CYS A 106 29.63 -32.29 -14.02
CA CYS A 106 29.15 -33.62 -14.39
C CYS A 106 30.11 -34.27 -15.39
N ASP A 107 30.60 -35.47 -15.04
CA ASP A 107 31.37 -36.31 -15.95
C ASP A 107 30.60 -36.56 -17.26
N ASP A 108 31.36 -36.66 -18.36
CA ASP A 108 30.96 -36.61 -19.79
C ASP A 108 29.90 -37.63 -20.27
N GLY A 109 29.20 -38.34 -19.37
CA GLY A 109 28.16 -39.33 -19.70
C GLY A 109 26.79 -39.09 -19.06
N ASP A 110 26.72 -38.36 -17.94
CA ASP A 110 25.48 -38.22 -17.16
C ASP A 110 24.89 -36.82 -17.34
N GLY A 111 24.02 -36.68 -18.34
CA GLY A 111 23.26 -35.44 -18.54
C GLY A 111 22.37 -35.13 -17.33
N TYR A 112 22.44 -33.91 -16.80
CA TYR A 112 21.55 -33.50 -15.72
C TYR A 112 20.11 -33.30 -16.21
N ALA A 113 19.15 -33.97 -15.56
CA ALA A 113 17.74 -33.67 -15.77
C ALA A 113 17.46 -32.22 -15.36
N SER A 114 17.00 -31.38 -16.29
CA SER A 114 16.76 -29.94 -16.06
C SER A 114 15.88 -29.63 -14.83
N LEU A 115 14.95 -30.51 -14.49
CA LEU A 115 14.11 -30.40 -13.30
C LEU A 115 14.91 -30.60 -12.01
N HIS A 116 15.83 -31.57 -11.99
CA HIS A 116 16.67 -31.84 -10.83
C HIS A 116 17.66 -30.69 -10.60
N LEU A 117 18.27 -30.19 -11.68
CA LEU A 117 19.17 -29.04 -11.64
C LEU A 117 18.47 -27.81 -11.04
N ARG A 118 17.25 -27.53 -11.51
CA ARG A 118 16.43 -26.43 -10.97
C ARG A 118 16.17 -26.60 -9.48
N ASP A 119 15.68 -27.77 -9.07
CA ASP A 119 15.24 -27.99 -7.69
C ASP A 119 16.42 -27.97 -6.72
N GLN A 120 17.59 -28.45 -7.14
CA GLN A 120 18.83 -28.36 -6.37
C GLN A 120 19.29 -26.90 -6.23
N LEU A 121 19.43 -26.17 -7.33
CA LEU A 121 19.88 -24.77 -7.33
C LEU A 121 18.93 -23.87 -6.53
N THR A 122 17.62 -24.05 -6.69
CA THR A 122 16.65 -23.23 -5.94
C THR A 122 16.67 -23.50 -4.44
N ARG A 123 16.91 -24.75 -4.00
CA ARG A 123 17.10 -25.07 -2.58
C ARG A 123 18.42 -24.52 -2.03
N GLU A 124 19.46 -24.51 -2.84
CA GLU A 124 20.77 -23.99 -2.47
C GLU A 124 20.76 -22.45 -2.32
N LEU A 125 20.15 -21.72 -3.25
CA LEU A 125 20.04 -20.25 -3.13
C LEU A 125 19.12 -19.81 -1.99
N HIS A 126 18.01 -20.52 -1.78
CA HIS A 126 16.99 -20.14 -0.80
C HIS A 126 16.53 -21.35 0.03
N PRO A 127 17.34 -21.80 1.01
CA PRO A 127 17.00 -22.95 1.85
C PRO A 127 15.78 -22.67 2.74
N ASP A 128 15.64 -21.44 3.22
CA ASP A 128 14.64 -21.10 4.24
C ASP A 128 13.35 -20.48 3.65
N SER A 129 13.40 -19.97 2.41
CA SER A 129 12.31 -19.18 1.83
C SER A 129 11.57 -19.92 0.71
N PRO A 130 10.40 -20.54 0.98
CA PRO A 130 9.61 -21.21 -0.06
C PRO A 130 9.05 -20.23 -1.09
N ARG A 131 8.85 -18.95 -0.71
CA ARG A 131 8.35 -17.91 -1.61
C ARG A 131 9.38 -17.55 -2.67
N GLU A 132 10.65 -17.40 -2.28
CA GLU A 132 11.75 -17.10 -3.20
C GLU A 132 12.01 -18.29 -4.11
N ARG A 133 11.99 -19.52 -3.59
CA ARG A 133 12.04 -20.74 -4.43
C ARG A 133 10.95 -20.76 -5.49
N LYS A 134 9.70 -20.48 -5.11
CA LYS A 134 8.59 -20.40 -6.06
C LYS A 134 8.82 -19.33 -7.12
N PHE A 135 9.29 -18.15 -6.72
CA PHE A 135 9.64 -17.07 -7.64
C PHE A 135 10.73 -17.49 -8.63
N LEU A 136 11.82 -18.13 -8.16
CA LEU A 136 12.88 -18.63 -9.03
C LEU A 136 12.35 -19.68 -10.01
N CYS A 137 11.60 -20.68 -9.53
CA CYS A 137 11.06 -21.75 -10.37
C CYS A 137 10.07 -21.26 -11.43
N GLU A 138 9.16 -20.33 -11.08
CA GLU A 138 8.08 -19.91 -11.97
C GLU A 138 8.46 -18.71 -12.85
N SER A 139 9.28 -17.78 -12.35
CA SER A 139 9.58 -16.52 -13.05
C SER A 139 10.97 -16.48 -13.67
N VAL A 140 11.99 -17.01 -12.98
CA VAL A 140 13.40 -16.85 -13.40
C VAL A 140 13.87 -18.05 -14.24
N TRP A 141 13.57 -19.27 -13.79
CA TRP A 141 14.00 -20.50 -14.45
C TRP A 141 13.60 -20.61 -15.94
N PRO A 142 12.38 -20.24 -16.36
CA PRO A 142 12.02 -20.27 -17.78
C PRO A 142 12.89 -19.36 -18.65
N VAL A 143 13.36 -18.23 -18.09
CA VAL A 143 14.27 -17.30 -18.78
C VAL A 143 15.64 -17.94 -18.93
N VAL A 144 16.17 -18.52 -17.85
CA VAL A 144 17.45 -19.23 -17.86
C VAL A 144 17.45 -20.38 -18.87
N VAL A 145 16.42 -21.23 -18.86
CA VAL A 145 16.30 -22.33 -19.83
C VAL A 145 16.22 -21.82 -21.27
N ALA A 146 15.48 -20.74 -21.52
CA ALA A 146 15.40 -20.15 -22.85
C ALA A 146 16.76 -19.58 -23.32
N GLU A 147 17.56 -19.02 -22.42
CA GLU A 147 18.91 -18.54 -22.71
C GLU A 147 19.88 -19.71 -22.94
N MET A 148 19.90 -20.72 -22.08
CA MET A 148 20.75 -21.91 -22.22
C MET A 148 20.42 -22.69 -23.50
N ARG A 149 19.15 -22.81 -23.89
CA ARG A 149 18.76 -23.44 -25.16
C ARG A 149 19.26 -22.72 -26.40
N ARG A 150 19.47 -21.39 -26.31
CA ARG A 150 20.03 -20.59 -27.40
C ARG A 150 21.56 -20.62 -27.42
N ASP A 151 22.17 -20.97 -26.31
CA ASP A 151 23.61 -21.06 -26.18
C ASP A 151 24.11 -22.42 -26.70
N ASN A 152 24.78 -22.40 -27.84
CA ASN A 152 25.29 -23.60 -28.51
C ASN A 152 26.55 -24.20 -27.85
N ARG A 153 27.03 -23.65 -26.73
CA ARG A 153 28.24 -24.14 -26.05
C ARG A 153 28.11 -25.54 -25.42
N VAL A 154 26.89 -26.02 -25.20
CA VAL A 154 26.59 -27.31 -24.52
C VAL A 154 26.48 -28.49 -25.51
N ARG A 155 26.87 -28.31 -26.77
CA ARG A 155 26.68 -29.32 -27.83
C ARG A 155 27.96 -30.02 -28.29
N ARG A 156 29.07 -29.84 -27.59
CA ARG A 156 30.35 -30.48 -27.92
C ARG A 156 30.67 -31.61 -26.99
#